data_AF-A0A7V2X8G0-F1
#
_entry.id   AF-A0A7V2X8G0-F1
#
_cell.length_a   1.000
_cell.length_b   1.000
_cell.length_c   1.000
_cell.angle_alpha   90.00
_cell.angle_beta   90.00
_cell.angle_gamma   90.00
#
_symmetry.space_group_name_H-M   'P 1'
#
loop_
_entity.id
_entity.type
_entity.pdbx_description
1 polymer ?
#
loop_
_entity_poly.entity_id
_entity_poly.type
_entity_poly.pdbx_seq_one_letter_code
_entity_poly.pdbx_strand_id
1 'polypeptide(L)'
;MNRVNGWTLDWAADRVGRRAILLLRRNGQAVESQRCDVFDGEQVRDLVATWCQRHRIPQEDLQAALTAAAAECFAAMRSGRPAERQSPAPDPAASLGLAWPDPWPDPVALADVLDEAMRYVQRYVWLSRQQAAAAVLWSAWTYTVERSDVAPILIINSPANPTGVCLTREELQAIADVARRHNLLVISDEIYESLSYDQAPASIAGMYDQVICLNGFSKNAAMTGWRVGFAAGPDEIIQAMNTLQQYTFVCAPSFAQKAAVLALKADMTPKIEAYRRKRDIVYEGLKDTFRTVRPGGAFYIFPEAPGGDGDAFVARAIENRILIIPGSVFSERKTHFRISFAAKDETLKRGVEALVNLAKTFE
;
A
#
# COMPACT_ATOMS: atom_id res chain seq x y z
N MET A 1 -36.66 -1.46 25.99
CA MET A 1 -37.44 -1.86 24.79
C MET A 1 -38.91 -2.00 25.17
N ASN A 2 -39.74 -1.06 24.72
CA ASN A 2 -41.18 -1.10 24.95
C ASN A 2 -41.80 -2.09 23.94
N ARG A 3 -42.18 -3.28 24.41
CA ARG A 3 -42.85 -4.32 23.63
C ARG A 3 -44.35 -4.14 23.74
N VAL A 4 -45.03 -4.10 22.60
CA VAL A 4 -46.49 -4.04 22.54
C VAL A 4 -46.98 -5.17 21.65
N ASN A 5 -47.69 -6.14 22.20
CA ASN A 5 -48.28 -7.26 21.45
C ASN A 5 -47.29 -7.97 20.50
N GLY A 6 -46.03 -8.12 20.94
CA GLY A 6 -44.95 -8.73 20.18
C GLY A 6 -44.22 -7.79 19.21
N TRP A 7 -44.68 -6.55 19.03
CA TRP A 7 -44.02 -5.56 18.17
C TRP A 7 -42.95 -4.77 18.92
N THR A 8 -41.82 -4.51 18.25
CA THR A 8 -40.75 -3.62 18.72
C THR A 8 -40.24 -2.75 17.58
N LEU A 9 -39.77 -1.54 17.92
CA LEU A 9 -38.98 -0.71 17.02
C LEU A 9 -37.56 -0.63 17.52
N ASP A 10 -36.64 -1.09 16.69
CA ASP A 10 -35.21 -0.96 16.87
C ASP A 10 -34.66 0.11 15.93
N TRP A 11 -33.45 0.59 16.20
CA TRP A 11 -32.76 1.52 15.32
C TRP A 11 -31.25 1.28 15.31
N ALA A 12 -30.59 1.69 14.23
CA ALA A 12 -29.14 1.70 14.10
C ALA A 12 -28.69 2.96 13.35
N ALA A 13 -27.78 3.72 13.94
CA ALA A 13 -27.20 4.92 13.33
C ALA A 13 -25.87 4.63 12.63
N ASP A 14 -25.54 5.41 11.60
CA ASP A 14 -24.21 5.42 11.01
C ASP A 14 -23.15 6.02 11.96
N ARG A 15 -21.87 5.70 11.75
CA ARG A 15 -20.76 6.15 12.64
C ARG A 15 -20.63 7.67 12.77
N VAL A 16 -21.26 8.43 11.88
CA VAL A 16 -21.19 9.89 11.81
C VAL A 16 -22.47 10.54 12.38
N GLY A 17 -23.46 9.73 12.80
CA GLY A 17 -24.69 10.18 13.46
C GLY A 17 -25.63 10.98 12.57
N ARG A 18 -25.53 10.86 11.23
CA ARG A 18 -26.33 11.65 10.28
C ARG A 18 -27.47 10.86 9.64
N ARG A 19 -27.37 9.52 9.65
CA ARG A 19 -28.38 8.62 9.07
C ARG A 19 -28.70 7.51 10.03
N ALA A 20 -29.98 7.15 10.13
CA ALA A 20 -30.45 6.03 10.92
C ALA A 20 -31.31 5.08 10.08
N ILE A 21 -31.24 3.79 10.41
CA ILE A 21 -32.16 2.78 9.94
C ILE A 21 -33.12 2.48 11.09
N LEU A 22 -34.41 2.66 10.87
CA LEU A 22 -35.46 2.21 11.77
C LEU A 22 -35.91 0.82 11.34
N LEU A 23 -36.15 -0.06 12.31
CA LEU A 23 -36.48 -1.47 12.12
C LEU A 23 -37.73 -1.81 12.93
N LEU A 24 -38.83 -2.11 12.25
CA LEU A 24 -40.02 -2.68 12.88
C LEU A 24 -39.88 -4.20 12.94
N ARG A 25 -40.07 -4.78 14.12
CA ARG A 25 -39.97 -6.21 14.35
C ARG A 25 -41.22 -6.75 15.02
N ARG A 26 -41.55 -8.00 14.74
CA ARG A 26 -42.59 -8.76 15.44
C ARG A 26 -41.97 -10.04 15.99
N ASN A 27 -42.12 -10.28 17.28
CA ASN A 27 -41.54 -11.42 18.00
C ASN A 27 -40.03 -11.59 17.72
N GLY A 28 -39.30 -10.48 17.57
CA GLY A 28 -37.85 -10.46 17.33
C GLY A 28 -37.42 -10.62 15.86
N GLN A 29 -38.34 -10.88 14.94
CA GLN A 29 -38.04 -10.93 13.50
C GLN A 29 -38.31 -9.58 12.83
N ALA A 30 -37.40 -9.14 11.96
CA ALA A 30 -37.56 -7.91 11.19
C ALA A 30 -38.72 -8.06 10.19
N VAL A 31 -39.67 -7.15 10.26
CA VAL A 31 -40.85 -7.10 9.39
C VAL A 31 -40.70 -5.98 8.37
N GLU A 32 -40.19 -4.83 8.79
CA GLU A 32 -39.99 -3.69 7.90
C GLU A 32 -38.80 -2.84 8.35
N SER A 33 -38.18 -2.13 7.40
CA SER A 33 -37.05 -1.24 7.68
C SER A 33 -37.09 -0.01 6.78
N GLN A 34 -36.70 1.14 7.29
CA GLN A 34 -36.59 2.37 6.51
C GLN A 34 -35.34 3.15 6.90
N ARG A 35 -34.64 3.68 5.89
CA ARG A 35 -33.57 4.65 6.08
C ARG A 35 -34.17 6.04 6.21
N CYS A 36 -33.73 6.78 7.21
CA CYS A 36 -34.13 8.15 7.47
C CYS A 36 -32.88 9.03 7.62
N ASP A 37 -32.91 10.21 7.00
CA ASP A 37 -31.91 11.25 7.21
C ASP A 37 -32.30 12.02 8.49
N VAL A 38 -31.39 12.07 9.47
CA VAL A 38 -31.74 12.40 10.86
C VAL A 38 -31.77 13.90 11.08
N PHE A 39 -32.81 14.58 10.59
CA PHE A 39 -33.07 15.99 10.95
C PHE A 39 -34.53 16.34 11.19
N ASP A 40 -35.49 15.41 11.06
CA ASP A 40 -36.89 15.73 11.28
C ASP A 40 -37.63 14.66 12.10
N GLY A 41 -37.98 15.00 13.34
CA GLY A 41 -38.76 14.13 14.23
C GLY A 41 -40.23 14.00 13.80
N GLU A 42 -40.72 14.85 12.90
CA GLU A 42 -42.02 14.73 12.27
C GLU A 42 -42.03 13.56 11.27
N GLN A 43 -41.00 13.46 10.42
CA GLN A 43 -40.86 12.37 9.45
C GLN A 43 -40.83 10.98 10.09
N VAL A 44 -40.16 10.83 11.24
CA VAL A 44 -40.13 9.55 11.98
C VAL A 44 -41.51 9.21 12.53
N ARG A 45 -42.26 10.19 13.04
CA ARG A 45 -43.62 9.97 13.56
C ARG A 45 -44.59 9.59 12.46
N ASP A 46 -44.50 10.22 11.29
CA ASP A 46 -45.35 9.91 10.14
C ASP A 46 -45.08 8.52 9.56
N LEU A 47 -43.80 8.15 9.46
CA LEU A 47 -43.40 6.80 9.07
C LEU A 47 -43.96 5.74 10.03
N VAL A 48 -43.82 6.00 11.32
CA VAL A 48 -44.35 5.16 12.39
C VAL A 48 -45.87 5.02 12.30
N ALA A 49 -46.60 6.11 12.12
CA ALA A 49 -48.05 6.10 11.98
C ALA A 49 -48.47 5.27 10.75
N THR A 50 -47.73 5.43 9.65
CA THR A 50 -47.92 4.66 8.41
C THR A 50 -47.73 3.15 8.66
N TRP A 51 -46.69 2.77 9.41
CA TRP A 51 -46.45 1.37 9.77
C TRP A 51 -47.52 0.80 10.69
N CYS A 52 -47.98 1.56 11.68
CA CYS A 52 -49.08 1.15 12.55
C CYS A 52 -50.35 0.89 11.74
N GLN A 53 -50.70 1.80 10.83
CA GLN A 53 -51.88 1.64 9.98
C GLN A 53 -51.77 0.40 9.08
N ARG A 54 -50.61 0.23 8.42
CA ARG A 54 -50.38 -0.87 7.47
C ARG A 54 -50.43 -2.24 8.14
N HIS A 55 -49.80 -2.37 9.31
CA HIS A 55 -49.72 -3.63 10.05
C HIS A 55 -50.84 -3.80 11.08
N ARG A 56 -51.84 -2.90 11.07
CA ARG A 56 -53.00 -2.87 11.98
C ARG A 56 -52.58 -2.94 13.45
N ILE A 57 -51.52 -2.23 13.80
CA ILE A 57 -51.01 -2.15 15.17
C ILE A 57 -51.82 -1.08 15.92
N PRO A 58 -52.36 -1.38 17.12
CA PRO A 58 -53.07 -0.38 17.92
C PRO A 58 -52.20 0.86 18.14
N GLN A 59 -52.70 2.01 17.71
CA GLN A 59 -51.89 3.22 17.55
C GLN A 59 -51.44 3.82 18.89
N GLU A 60 -52.25 3.62 19.94
CA GLU A 60 -52.08 4.21 21.27
C GLU A 60 -50.82 3.68 22.00
N ASP A 61 -50.51 2.40 21.83
CA ASP A 61 -49.41 1.74 22.53
C ASP A 61 -48.06 1.87 21.79
N LEU A 62 -48.06 1.79 20.46
CA LEU A 62 -46.83 1.90 19.67
C LEU A 62 -46.36 3.35 19.61
N GLN A 63 -47.25 4.35 19.46
CA GLN A 63 -46.83 5.74 19.31
C GLN A 63 -46.08 6.26 20.55
N ALA A 64 -46.45 5.83 21.76
CA ALA A 64 -45.72 6.13 22.98
C ALA A 64 -44.34 5.43 23.03
N ALA A 65 -44.29 4.13 22.68
CA ALA A 65 -43.05 3.35 22.61
C ALA A 65 -42.06 3.91 21.58
N LEU A 66 -42.56 4.38 20.45
CA LEU A 66 -41.79 4.88 19.31
C LEU A 66 -41.29 6.31 19.56
N THR A 67 -42.09 7.13 20.24
CA THR A 67 -41.67 8.48 20.68
C THR A 67 -40.53 8.37 21.70
N ALA A 68 -40.60 7.40 22.63
CA ALA A 68 -39.52 7.14 23.58
C ALA A 68 -38.25 6.61 22.89
N ALA A 69 -38.36 5.65 21.97
CA ALA A 69 -37.22 5.10 21.22
C ALA A 69 -36.56 6.16 20.32
N ALA A 70 -37.35 7.05 19.70
CA ALA A 70 -36.84 8.19 18.95
C ALA A 70 -36.10 9.18 19.87
N ALA A 71 -36.64 9.48 21.06
CA ALA A 71 -35.99 10.37 22.03
C ALA A 71 -34.65 9.79 22.54
N GLU A 72 -34.58 8.49 22.81
CA GLU A 72 -33.33 7.80 23.18
C GLU A 72 -32.29 7.81 22.05
N CYS A 73 -32.74 7.61 20.81
CA CYS A 73 -31.92 7.73 19.60
C CYS A 73 -31.31 9.13 19.48
N PHE A 74 -32.13 10.18 19.63
CA PHE A 74 -31.68 11.57 19.62
C PHE A 74 -30.69 11.88 20.75
N ALA A 75 -30.93 11.36 21.96
CA ALA A 75 -30.02 11.56 23.11
C ALA A 75 -28.66 10.88 22.90
N ALA A 76 -28.65 9.64 22.40
CA ALA A 76 -27.41 8.90 22.12
C ALA A 76 -26.56 9.61 21.06
N MET A 77 -27.17 10.06 19.95
CA MET A 77 -26.45 10.75 18.87
C MET A 77 -25.89 12.12 19.27
N ARG A 78 -26.58 12.90 20.12
CA ARG A 78 -26.05 14.18 20.65
C ARG A 78 -24.87 14.00 21.60
N SER A 79 -24.80 12.87 22.29
CA SER A 79 -23.72 12.58 23.25
C SER A 79 -22.41 12.09 22.60
N GLY A 80 -22.42 11.80 21.29
CA GLY A 80 -21.26 11.29 20.55
C GLY A 80 -20.81 9.88 20.94
N ARG A 81 -21.55 9.18 21.81
CA ARG A 81 -21.24 7.80 22.20
C ARG A 81 -21.91 6.83 21.22
N PRO A 82 -21.17 5.87 20.62
CA PRO A 82 -21.80 4.81 19.84
C PRO A 82 -22.72 4.00 20.75
N ALA A 83 -23.95 3.73 20.30
CA ALA A 83 -24.88 2.88 21.03
C ALA A 83 -24.30 1.46 21.16
N GLU A 84 -24.13 0.96 22.38
CA GLU A 84 -23.73 -0.43 22.62
C GLU A 84 -24.77 -1.39 22.03
N ARG A 85 -24.29 -2.34 21.22
CA ARG A 85 -25.10 -3.39 20.59
C ARG A 85 -25.72 -4.27 21.69
N GLN A 86 -27.04 -4.25 21.85
CA GLN A 86 -27.77 -5.12 22.80
C GLN A 86 -28.05 -6.55 22.27
N SER A 87 -27.32 -7.02 21.26
CA SER A 87 -27.40 -8.42 20.82
C SER A 87 -26.02 -9.05 20.90
N PRO A 88 -25.88 -10.25 21.50
CA PRO A 88 -24.61 -10.95 21.54
C PRO A 88 -24.11 -11.10 20.10
N ALA A 89 -22.83 -10.81 19.89
CA ALA A 89 -22.19 -11.06 18.60
C ALA A 89 -22.37 -12.55 18.24
N PRO A 90 -22.75 -12.88 17.00
CA PRO A 90 -22.75 -14.28 16.59
C PRO A 90 -21.36 -14.85 16.80
N ASP A 91 -21.31 -16.11 17.25
CA ASP A 91 -20.07 -16.83 17.51
C ASP A 91 -19.17 -16.79 16.27
N PRO A 92 -17.98 -16.17 16.33
CA PRO A 92 -17.07 -16.11 15.19
C PRO A 92 -16.60 -17.49 14.72
N ALA A 93 -16.82 -18.57 15.50
CA ALA A 93 -16.52 -19.95 15.13
C ALA A 93 -17.63 -20.65 14.32
N ALA A 94 -18.83 -20.06 14.15
CA ALA A 94 -19.89 -20.64 13.35
C ALA A 94 -19.60 -20.48 11.85
N SER A 95 -18.75 -21.36 11.30
CA SER A 95 -18.52 -21.41 9.86
C SER A 95 -19.82 -21.76 9.13
N LEU A 96 -20.13 -21.08 8.03
CA LEU A 96 -21.28 -21.36 7.17
C LEU A 96 -21.20 -22.73 6.46
N GLY A 97 -20.25 -23.60 6.82
CA GLY A 97 -20.10 -24.94 6.21
C GLY A 97 -19.90 -24.88 4.69
N LEU A 98 -19.37 -23.79 4.16
CA LEU A 98 -19.05 -23.67 2.74
C LEU A 98 -17.77 -24.45 2.48
N ALA A 99 -17.90 -25.67 1.97
CA ALA A 99 -16.77 -26.44 1.48
C ALA A 99 -16.12 -25.69 0.32
N TRP A 100 -14.79 -25.63 0.32
CA TRP A 100 -14.06 -25.15 -0.85
C TRP A 100 -14.34 -26.09 -2.02
N PRO A 101 -14.79 -25.60 -3.18
CA PRO A 101 -14.98 -26.45 -4.35
C PRO A 101 -13.62 -27.02 -4.78
N ASP A 102 -13.63 -28.28 -5.19
CA ASP A 102 -12.45 -28.89 -5.81
C ASP A 102 -12.10 -28.11 -7.11
N PRO A 103 -10.80 -27.85 -7.37
CA PRO A 103 -10.39 -27.21 -8.61
C PRO A 103 -10.82 -28.04 -9.82
N TRP A 104 -11.16 -27.38 -10.92
CA TRP A 104 -11.48 -28.09 -12.17
C TRP A 104 -10.29 -28.95 -12.62
N PRO A 105 -10.55 -30.18 -13.08
CA PRO A 105 -9.50 -31.11 -13.49
C PRO A 105 -8.74 -30.65 -14.75
N ASP A 106 -9.35 -29.80 -15.58
CA ASP A 106 -8.78 -29.25 -16.82
C ASP A 106 -8.89 -27.71 -16.85
N PRO A 107 -8.02 -26.99 -17.59
CA PRO A 107 -8.14 -25.55 -17.77
C PRO A 107 -9.49 -25.16 -18.38
N VAL A 108 -10.21 -24.26 -17.71
CA VAL A 108 -11.52 -23.77 -18.14
C VAL A 108 -11.39 -22.35 -18.71
N ALA A 109 -12.13 -22.03 -19.76
CA ALA A 109 -12.15 -20.67 -20.28
C ALA A 109 -12.76 -19.71 -19.25
N LEU A 110 -12.12 -18.55 -19.05
CA LEU A 110 -12.54 -17.56 -18.05
C LEU A 110 -14.00 -17.10 -18.25
N ALA A 111 -14.46 -17.01 -19.50
CA ALA A 111 -15.83 -16.66 -19.82
C ALA A 111 -16.85 -17.64 -19.22
N ASP A 112 -16.56 -18.94 -19.27
CA ASP A 112 -17.44 -19.99 -18.74
C ASP A 112 -17.50 -19.94 -17.20
N VAL A 113 -16.35 -19.67 -16.56
CA VAL A 113 -16.26 -19.48 -15.10
C VAL A 113 -17.08 -18.27 -14.65
N LEU A 114 -17.00 -17.15 -15.39
CA LEU A 114 -17.77 -15.94 -15.07
C LEU A 114 -19.27 -16.16 -15.28
N ASP A 115 -19.67 -16.87 -16.34
CA ASP A 115 -21.07 -17.21 -16.61
C ASP A 115 -21.64 -18.15 -15.52
N GLU A 116 -20.87 -19.12 -15.05
CA GLU A 116 -21.28 -20.01 -13.96
C GLU A 116 -21.40 -19.25 -12.63
N ALA A 117 -20.44 -18.38 -12.31
CA ALA A 117 -20.49 -17.53 -11.13
C ALA A 117 -21.69 -16.57 -11.16
N MET A 118 -22.03 -16.02 -12.34
CA MET A 118 -23.24 -15.18 -12.50
C MET A 118 -24.51 -15.98 -12.23
N ARG A 119 -24.62 -17.20 -12.80
CA ARG A 119 -25.77 -18.10 -12.51
C ARG A 119 -25.87 -18.41 -11.02
N TYR A 120 -24.74 -18.66 -10.37
CA TYR A 120 -24.70 -18.96 -8.94
C TYR A 120 -25.17 -17.77 -8.10
N VAL A 121 -24.68 -16.55 -8.37
CA VAL A 121 -25.13 -15.33 -7.67
C VAL A 121 -26.62 -15.08 -7.89
N GLN A 122 -27.10 -15.20 -9.13
CA GLN A 122 -28.51 -14.96 -9.46
C GLN A 122 -29.45 -16.03 -8.89
N ARG A 123 -28.95 -17.20 -8.49
CA ARG A 123 -29.72 -18.23 -7.78
C ARG A 123 -30.19 -17.78 -6.39
N TYR A 124 -29.39 -16.95 -5.73
CA TYR A 124 -29.62 -16.54 -4.33
C TYR A 124 -29.92 -15.05 -4.17
N VAL A 125 -29.57 -14.23 -5.17
CA VAL A 125 -29.74 -12.78 -5.14
C VAL A 125 -30.45 -12.32 -6.42
N TRP A 126 -31.56 -11.61 -6.27
CA TRP A 126 -32.29 -11.07 -7.41
C TRP A 126 -31.56 -9.85 -8.00
N LEU A 127 -30.82 -10.07 -9.09
CA LEU A 127 -30.08 -9.04 -9.83
C LEU A 127 -30.37 -9.16 -11.33
N SER A 128 -30.40 -8.02 -12.03
CA SER A 128 -30.37 -8.02 -13.49
C SER A 128 -29.07 -8.67 -13.99
N ARG A 129 -29.05 -9.17 -15.23
CA ARG A 129 -27.84 -9.78 -15.82
C ARG A 129 -26.63 -8.84 -15.75
N GLN A 130 -26.83 -7.56 -15.97
CA GLN A 130 -25.78 -6.54 -15.92
C GLN A 130 -25.27 -6.32 -14.49
N GLN A 131 -26.17 -6.32 -13.52
CA GLN A 131 -25.80 -6.18 -12.10
C GLN A 131 -25.07 -7.43 -11.58
N ALA A 132 -25.51 -8.62 -11.98
CA ALA A 132 -24.83 -9.87 -11.66
C ALA A 132 -23.44 -9.94 -12.30
N ALA A 133 -23.32 -9.53 -13.57
CA ALA A 133 -22.02 -9.43 -14.24
C ALA A 133 -21.08 -8.47 -13.51
N ALA A 134 -21.56 -7.29 -13.13
CA ALA A 134 -20.76 -6.32 -12.39
C ALA A 134 -20.31 -6.87 -11.02
N ALA A 135 -21.19 -7.55 -10.29
CA ALA A 135 -20.85 -8.16 -9.00
C ALA A 135 -19.80 -9.28 -9.15
N VAL A 136 -19.97 -10.17 -10.13
CA VAL A 136 -19.03 -11.28 -10.37
C VAL A 136 -17.69 -10.77 -10.86
N LEU A 137 -17.67 -9.81 -11.79
CA LEU A 137 -16.43 -9.18 -12.26
C LEU A 137 -15.72 -8.44 -11.12
N TRP A 138 -16.46 -7.76 -10.25
CA TRP A 138 -15.90 -7.13 -9.06
C TRP A 138 -15.30 -8.16 -8.10
N SER A 139 -16.01 -9.26 -7.81
CA SER A 139 -15.49 -10.33 -6.95
C SER A 139 -14.27 -11.03 -7.57
N ALA A 140 -14.29 -11.30 -8.88
CA ALA A 140 -13.15 -11.87 -9.60
C ALA A 140 -11.97 -10.91 -9.58
N TRP A 141 -12.20 -9.60 -9.78
CA TRP A 141 -11.17 -8.56 -9.66
C TRP A 141 -10.61 -8.51 -8.24
N THR A 142 -11.45 -8.40 -7.20
CA THR A 142 -10.98 -8.34 -5.80
C THR A 142 -10.22 -9.60 -5.42
N TYR A 143 -10.72 -10.78 -5.80
CA TYR A 143 -10.03 -12.05 -5.57
C TYR A 143 -8.71 -12.13 -6.33
N THR A 144 -8.67 -11.66 -7.58
CA THR A 144 -7.45 -11.59 -8.36
C THR A 144 -6.48 -10.61 -7.73
N VAL A 145 -6.92 -9.45 -7.23
CA VAL A 145 -6.08 -8.48 -6.51
C VAL A 145 -5.54 -9.07 -5.21
N GLU A 146 -6.39 -9.71 -4.40
CA GLU A 146 -5.99 -10.40 -3.16
C GLU A 146 -5.06 -11.60 -3.44
N ARG A 147 -5.20 -12.26 -4.60
CA ARG A 147 -4.24 -13.29 -5.06
C ARG A 147 -3.03 -12.70 -5.78
N SER A 148 -3.09 -11.48 -6.28
CA SER A 148 -1.98 -10.77 -6.89
C SER A 148 -1.07 -10.19 -5.82
N ASP A 149 -1.59 -9.94 -4.61
CA ASP A 149 -0.80 -9.72 -3.38
C ASP A 149 0.12 -10.92 -3.06
N VAL A 150 -0.10 -12.09 -3.69
CA VAL A 150 0.78 -13.27 -3.58
C VAL A 150 1.40 -13.73 -4.90
N ALA A 151 1.35 -12.92 -5.97
CA ALA A 151 2.22 -13.17 -7.11
C ALA A 151 3.67 -12.99 -6.60
N PRO A 152 4.51 -14.04 -6.59
CA PRO A 152 5.83 -13.93 -5.99
C PRO A 152 6.71 -13.11 -6.94
N ILE A 153 6.70 -11.80 -6.73
CA ILE A 153 7.57 -10.84 -7.40
C ILE A 153 8.85 -10.75 -6.58
N LEU A 154 9.98 -10.87 -7.25
CA LEU A 154 11.27 -10.59 -6.64
C LEU A 154 11.71 -9.19 -7.03
N ILE A 155 11.87 -8.29 -6.05
CA ILE A 155 12.41 -6.96 -6.29
C ILE A 155 13.89 -6.98 -5.92
N ILE A 156 14.73 -6.58 -6.88
CA ILE A 156 16.15 -6.32 -6.66
C ILE A 156 16.42 -4.84 -6.89
N ASN A 157 17.29 -4.25 -6.06
CA ASN A 157 17.78 -2.89 -6.27
C ASN A 157 19.30 -2.91 -6.18
N SER A 158 19.96 -2.71 -7.32
CA SER A 158 21.41 -2.78 -7.44
C SER A 158 21.91 -1.77 -8.48
N PRO A 159 22.81 -0.83 -8.12
CA PRO A 159 23.30 -0.55 -6.77
C PRO A 159 22.20 -0.16 -5.78
N ALA A 160 22.32 -0.64 -4.54
CA ALA A 160 21.25 -0.60 -3.55
C ALA A 160 21.11 0.75 -2.83
N ASN A 161 19.88 1.17 -2.58
CA ASN A 161 19.51 2.17 -1.59
C ASN A 161 18.76 1.46 -0.46
N PRO A 162 19.26 1.44 0.79
CA PRO A 162 20.18 2.45 1.36
C PRO A 162 21.66 2.06 1.46
N THR A 163 22.03 0.80 1.18
CA THR A 163 23.34 0.26 1.57
C THR A 163 24.49 0.64 0.64
N GLY A 164 24.20 0.97 -0.61
CA GLY A 164 25.21 1.19 -1.64
C GLY A 164 25.92 -0.08 -2.11
N VAL A 165 25.43 -1.27 -1.72
CA VAL A 165 25.96 -2.56 -2.18
C VAL A 165 25.56 -2.79 -3.63
N CYS A 166 26.48 -3.37 -4.41
CA CYS A 166 26.26 -3.80 -5.78
C CYS A 166 26.25 -5.33 -5.83
N LEU A 167 25.24 -5.90 -6.46
CA LEU A 167 25.22 -7.32 -6.80
C LEU A 167 26.19 -7.58 -7.95
N THR A 168 26.98 -8.63 -7.82
CA THR A 168 27.88 -9.14 -8.86
C THR A 168 27.10 -9.87 -9.95
N ARG A 169 27.73 -10.08 -11.11
CA ARG A 169 27.14 -10.87 -12.20
C ARG A 169 26.79 -12.29 -11.75
N GLU A 170 27.64 -12.90 -10.93
CA GLU A 170 27.49 -14.25 -10.41
C GLU A 170 26.29 -14.33 -9.44
N GLU A 171 26.13 -13.34 -8.57
CA GLU A 171 24.96 -13.26 -7.67
C GLU A 171 23.66 -13.01 -8.45
N LEU A 172 23.68 -12.14 -9.47
CA LEU A 172 22.52 -11.91 -10.33
C LEU A 172 22.15 -13.17 -11.13
N GLN A 173 23.13 -13.95 -11.59
CA GLN A 173 22.87 -15.24 -12.23
C GLN A 173 22.23 -16.24 -11.26
N ALA A 174 22.74 -16.33 -10.02
CA ALA A 174 22.15 -17.19 -9.00
C ALA A 174 20.71 -16.77 -8.67
N ILE A 175 20.43 -15.46 -8.63
CA ILE A 175 19.08 -14.92 -8.47
C ILE A 175 18.20 -15.28 -9.67
N ALA A 176 18.71 -15.13 -10.90
CA ALA A 176 17.99 -15.52 -12.12
C ALA A 176 17.63 -17.00 -12.12
N ASP A 177 18.52 -17.88 -11.64
CA ASP A 177 18.27 -19.32 -11.55
C ASP A 177 17.20 -19.67 -10.51
N VAL A 178 17.16 -18.96 -9.37
CA VAL A 178 16.06 -19.08 -8.40
C VAL A 178 14.76 -18.57 -9.01
N ALA A 179 14.77 -17.39 -9.63
CA ALA A 179 13.59 -16.80 -10.25
C ALA A 179 13.01 -17.73 -11.33
N ARG A 180 13.87 -18.33 -12.17
CA ARG A 180 13.48 -19.31 -13.18
C ARG A 180 12.88 -20.57 -12.58
N ARG A 181 13.49 -21.14 -11.52
CA ARG A 181 12.97 -22.35 -10.86
C ARG A 181 11.58 -22.15 -10.26
N HIS A 182 11.27 -20.93 -9.82
CA HIS A 182 10.00 -20.61 -9.18
C HIS A 182 9.05 -19.80 -10.09
N ASN A 183 9.43 -19.59 -11.36
CA ASN A 183 8.66 -18.79 -12.32
C ASN A 183 8.28 -17.40 -11.78
N LEU A 184 9.23 -16.72 -11.13
CA LEU A 184 9.02 -15.41 -10.52
C LEU A 184 9.09 -14.32 -11.59
N LEU A 185 8.31 -13.25 -11.41
CA LEU A 185 8.57 -11.98 -12.09
C LEU A 185 9.64 -11.23 -11.29
N VAL A 186 10.73 -10.81 -11.94
CA VAL A 186 11.77 -10.01 -11.29
C VAL A 186 11.60 -8.53 -11.67
N ILE A 187 11.55 -7.65 -10.68
CA ILE A 187 11.66 -6.19 -10.90
C ILE A 187 13.07 -5.78 -10.49
N SER A 188 13.86 -5.32 -11.46
CA SER A 188 15.23 -4.84 -11.24
C SER A 188 15.26 -3.32 -11.27
N ASP A 189 15.35 -2.68 -10.10
CA ASP A 189 15.59 -1.24 -9.99
C ASP A 189 17.09 -0.94 -10.11
N GLU A 190 17.46 -0.48 -11.30
CA GLU A 190 18.84 -0.20 -11.72
C GLU A 190 19.09 1.31 -11.83
N ILE A 191 18.29 2.15 -11.17
CA ILE A 191 18.38 3.61 -11.26
C ILE A 191 19.77 4.19 -10.91
N TYR A 192 20.58 3.45 -10.14
CA TYR A 192 21.94 3.81 -9.75
C TYR A 192 23.04 3.14 -10.59
N GLU A 193 22.71 2.37 -11.63
CA GLU A 193 23.65 1.54 -12.41
C GLU A 193 24.94 2.27 -12.78
N SER A 194 24.83 3.49 -13.32
CA SER A 194 25.99 4.29 -13.75
C SER A 194 26.88 4.76 -12.60
N LEU A 195 26.37 4.77 -11.37
CA LEU A 195 27.12 5.10 -10.15
C LEU A 195 27.67 3.82 -9.52
N SER A 196 28.38 3.01 -10.32
CA SER A 196 29.16 1.85 -9.85
C SER A 196 30.63 2.21 -9.86
N TYR A 197 31.34 1.98 -8.76
CA TYR A 197 32.67 2.55 -8.53
C TYR A 197 33.81 1.55 -8.72
N ASP A 198 33.61 0.32 -8.22
CA ASP A 198 34.71 -0.65 -8.11
C ASP A 198 34.63 -1.78 -9.14
N GLN A 199 33.43 -2.02 -9.68
CA GLN A 199 33.18 -3.03 -10.72
C GLN A 199 32.31 -2.43 -11.82
N ALA A 200 32.38 -3.05 -13.00
CA ALA A 200 31.45 -2.73 -14.08
C ALA A 200 30.01 -2.97 -13.60
N PRO A 201 29.05 -2.10 -13.98
CA PRO A 201 27.66 -2.33 -13.65
C PRO A 201 27.18 -3.69 -14.19
N ALA A 202 26.40 -4.40 -13.38
CA ALA A 202 25.81 -5.68 -13.75
C ALA A 202 24.28 -5.54 -13.73
N SER A 203 23.64 -6.11 -14.74
CA SER A 203 22.18 -6.14 -14.90
C SER A 203 21.73 -7.58 -15.05
N ILE A 204 20.56 -7.91 -14.51
CA ILE A 204 19.93 -9.22 -14.70
C ILE A 204 19.27 -9.34 -16.08
N ALA A 205 19.14 -8.24 -16.82
CA ALA A 205 18.62 -8.23 -18.18
C ALA A 205 19.40 -9.21 -19.06
N GLY A 206 18.67 -10.06 -19.80
CA GLY A 206 19.25 -11.09 -20.66
C GLY A 206 19.72 -12.36 -19.94
N MET A 207 19.70 -12.40 -18.60
CA MET A 207 19.94 -13.65 -17.83
C MET A 207 18.65 -14.45 -17.61
N TYR A 208 17.50 -13.76 -17.63
CA TYR A 208 16.17 -14.32 -17.44
C TYR A 208 15.12 -13.46 -18.14
N ASP A 209 14.09 -14.09 -18.71
CA ASP A 209 13.15 -13.42 -19.61
C ASP A 209 12.03 -12.68 -18.88
N GLN A 210 11.66 -13.12 -17.67
CA GLN A 210 10.62 -12.46 -16.86
C GLN A 210 11.22 -11.41 -15.93
N VAL A 211 11.90 -10.43 -16.54
CA VAL A 211 12.53 -9.30 -15.85
C VAL A 211 11.94 -7.99 -16.33
N ILE A 212 11.54 -7.12 -15.42
CA ILE A 212 11.26 -5.70 -15.67
C ILE A 212 12.44 -4.90 -15.11
N CYS A 213 13.26 -4.33 -15.99
CA CYS A 213 14.31 -3.40 -15.61
C CYS A 213 13.73 -1.98 -15.54
N LEU A 214 13.94 -1.32 -14.40
CA LEU A 214 13.56 0.06 -14.15
C LEU A 214 14.82 0.92 -14.08
N ASN A 215 14.85 2.01 -14.84
CA ASN A 215 15.97 2.95 -14.81
C ASN A 215 15.50 4.36 -15.21
N GLY A 216 16.41 5.33 -15.27
CA GLY A 216 16.07 6.70 -15.64
C GLY A 216 17.16 7.74 -15.40
N PHE A 217 16.76 9.00 -15.54
CA PHE A 217 17.72 10.11 -15.65
C PHE A 217 17.90 10.88 -14.34
N SER A 218 17.09 10.55 -13.32
CA SER A 218 17.12 11.23 -12.03
C SER A 218 18.51 11.21 -11.40
N LYS A 219 19.18 10.05 -11.44
CA LYS A 219 20.47 9.84 -10.76
C LYS A 219 21.61 9.86 -11.75
N ASN A 220 21.46 9.20 -12.90
CA ASN A 220 22.46 9.17 -13.96
C ASN A 220 22.77 10.56 -14.53
N ALA A 221 21.76 11.40 -14.77
CA ALA A 221 21.94 12.72 -15.41
C ALA A 221 21.69 13.91 -14.46
N ALA A 222 21.53 13.67 -13.16
CA ALA A 222 21.14 14.71 -12.18
C ALA A 222 19.81 15.42 -12.53
N MET A 223 18.91 14.73 -13.23
CA MET A 223 17.63 15.25 -13.70
C MET A 223 16.47 14.90 -12.75
N THR A 224 16.69 14.93 -11.42
CA THR A 224 15.68 14.50 -10.43
C THR A 224 14.33 15.22 -10.58
N GLY A 225 14.35 16.53 -10.81
CA GLY A 225 13.16 17.36 -11.00
C GLY A 225 12.50 17.25 -12.39
N TRP A 226 13.11 16.56 -13.34
CA TRP A 226 12.63 16.49 -14.73
C TRP A 226 11.66 15.33 -14.97
N ARG A 227 11.62 14.37 -14.05
CA ARG A 227 10.63 13.28 -13.99
C ARG A 227 10.60 12.41 -15.26
N VAL A 228 11.77 11.92 -15.66
CA VAL A 228 11.91 10.97 -16.78
C VAL A 228 12.64 9.71 -16.31
N GLY A 229 12.00 8.57 -16.56
CA GLY A 229 12.53 7.23 -16.40
C GLY A 229 11.91 6.31 -17.44
N PHE A 230 12.29 5.04 -17.42
CA PHE A 230 11.79 4.04 -18.35
C PHE A 230 11.74 2.67 -17.68
N ALA A 231 10.93 1.79 -18.26
CA ALA A 231 10.88 0.37 -17.96
C ALA A 231 11.16 -0.42 -19.25
N ALA A 232 11.87 -1.53 -19.13
CA ALA A 232 12.10 -2.48 -20.21
C ALA A 232 11.87 -3.90 -19.69
N GLY A 233 11.19 -4.76 -20.46
CA GLY A 233 10.82 -6.10 -20.02
C GLY A 233 9.89 -6.79 -21.01
N PRO A 234 9.17 -7.86 -20.60
CA PRO A 234 8.23 -8.59 -21.45
C PRO A 234 7.20 -7.68 -22.12
N ASP A 235 7.00 -7.85 -23.43
CA ASP A 235 6.14 -6.98 -24.23
C ASP A 235 4.73 -6.90 -23.65
N GLU A 236 4.12 -8.03 -23.28
CA GLU A 236 2.77 -8.08 -22.69
C GLU A 236 2.64 -7.18 -21.45
N ILE A 237 3.65 -7.16 -20.59
CA ILE A 237 3.66 -6.34 -19.37
C ILE A 237 3.87 -4.86 -19.73
N ILE A 238 4.82 -4.57 -20.63
CA ILE A 238 5.10 -3.20 -21.07
C ILE A 238 3.88 -2.59 -21.77
N GLN A 239 3.16 -3.35 -22.59
CA GLN A 239 1.91 -2.89 -23.21
C GLN A 239 0.83 -2.60 -22.16
N ALA A 240 0.66 -3.46 -21.15
CA ALA A 240 -0.27 -3.20 -20.05
C ALA A 240 0.12 -1.92 -19.26
N MET A 241 1.42 -1.71 -18.99
CA MET A 241 1.92 -0.47 -18.39
C MET A 241 1.62 0.75 -19.26
N ASN A 242 1.80 0.65 -20.57
CA ASN A 242 1.48 1.72 -21.53
C ASN A 242 -0.01 2.05 -21.52
N THR A 243 -0.89 1.04 -21.51
CA THR A 243 -2.34 1.24 -21.40
C THR A 243 -2.68 1.98 -20.11
N LEU A 244 -2.14 1.55 -18.96
CA LEU A 244 -2.36 2.25 -17.69
C LEU A 244 -1.84 3.69 -17.74
N GLN A 245 -0.66 3.91 -18.33
CA GLN A 245 -0.07 5.24 -18.46
C GLN A 245 -0.96 6.17 -19.28
N GLN A 246 -1.56 5.68 -20.37
CA GLN A 246 -2.46 6.47 -21.23
C GLN A 246 -3.68 7.00 -20.47
N TYR A 247 -4.22 6.23 -19.51
CA TYR A 247 -5.38 6.63 -18.70
C TYR A 247 -5.03 7.42 -17.44
N THR A 248 -3.73 7.58 -17.11
CA THR A 248 -3.29 8.25 -15.88
C THR A 248 -2.54 9.55 -16.15
N PHE A 249 -1.40 9.48 -16.83
CA PHE A 249 -0.48 10.62 -17.03
C PHE A 249 -0.11 10.87 -18.50
N VAL A 250 -0.60 10.03 -19.42
CA VAL A 250 -0.38 10.07 -20.87
C VAL A 250 1.07 9.85 -21.28
N CYS A 251 1.98 10.78 -20.97
CA CYS A 251 3.39 10.69 -21.34
C CYS A 251 4.31 11.49 -20.40
N ALA A 252 5.61 11.18 -20.44
CA ALA A 252 6.63 11.96 -19.75
C ALA A 252 6.75 13.39 -20.36
N PRO A 253 7.20 14.40 -19.60
CA PRO A 253 7.32 15.77 -20.11
C PRO A 253 8.17 15.85 -21.39
N SER A 254 7.62 16.42 -22.46
CA SER A 254 8.22 16.38 -23.80
C SER A 254 9.62 17.01 -23.89
N PHE A 255 9.83 18.14 -23.21
CA PHE A 255 11.16 18.78 -23.14
C PHE A 255 12.18 17.89 -22.41
N ALA A 256 11.74 17.13 -21.41
CA ALA A 256 12.57 16.25 -20.63
C ALA A 256 12.94 14.97 -21.40
N GLN A 257 12.04 14.47 -22.26
CA GLN A 257 12.38 13.41 -23.21
C GLN A 257 13.50 13.85 -24.17
N LYS A 258 13.45 15.08 -24.69
CA LYS A 258 14.54 15.63 -25.53
C LYS A 258 15.86 15.74 -24.78
N ALA A 259 15.84 16.21 -23.53
CA ALA A 259 17.02 16.27 -22.68
C ALA A 259 17.59 14.88 -22.35
N ALA A 260 16.72 13.88 -22.12
CA ALA A 260 17.11 12.50 -21.85
C ALA A 260 17.92 11.89 -23.00
N VAL A 261 17.56 12.16 -24.26
CA VAL A 261 18.32 11.72 -25.44
C VAL A 261 19.75 12.29 -25.46
N LEU A 262 19.93 13.54 -25.03
CA LEU A 262 21.26 14.14 -24.90
C LEU A 262 22.03 13.53 -23.72
N ALA A 263 21.35 13.27 -22.61
CA ALA A 263 21.95 12.64 -21.43
C ALA A 263 22.48 11.23 -21.72
N LEU A 264 21.80 10.45 -22.57
CA LEU A 264 22.26 9.12 -23.01
C LEU A 264 23.60 9.16 -23.78
N LYS A 265 23.97 10.32 -24.34
CA LYS A 265 25.18 10.49 -25.14
C LYS A 265 26.31 11.19 -24.39
N ALA A 266 26.05 11.66 -23.17
CA ALA A 266 27.02 12.40 -22.38
C ALA A 266 28.00 11.45 -21.68
N ASP A 267 29.28 11.85 -21.62
CA ASP A 267 30.27 11.16 -20.82
C ASP A 267 30.04 11.47 -19.32
N MET A 268 29.68 10.43 -18.57
CA MET A 268 29.43 10.52 -17.13
C MET A 268 30.66 10.20 -16.27
N THR A 269 31.78 9.80 -16.89
CA THR A 269 33.00 9.38 -16.17
C THR A 269 33.47 10.42 -15.14
N PRO A 270 33.56 11.73 -15.45
CA PRO A 270 34.02 12.72 -14.47
C PRO A 270 33.12 12.81 -13.25
N LYS A 271 31.81 12.63 -13.45
CA LYS A 271 30.83 12.63 -12.37
C LYS A 271 30.98 11.38 -11.51
N ILE A 272 31.12 10.21 -12.12
CA ILE A 272 31.28 8.93 -11.41
C ILE A 272 32.54 8.97 -10.54
N GLU A 273 33.67 9.45 -11.07
CA GLU A 273 34.91 9.63 -10.31
C GLU A 273 34.77 10.64 -9.16
N ALA A 274 34.01 11.72 -9.37
CA ALA A 274 33.71 12.65 -8.29
C ALA A 274 32.90 12.00 -7.16
N TYR A 275 31.93 11.13 -7.48
CA TYR A 275 31.17 10.39 -6.47
C TYR A 275 31.99 9.27 -5.82
N ARG A 276 32.89 8.61 -6.55
CA ARG A 276 33.86 7.67 -6.00
C ARG A 276 34.72 8.30 -4.92
N ARG A 277 35.28 9.48 -5.21
CA ARG A 277 36.06 10.26 -4.22
C ARG A 277 35.21 10.64 -3.00
N LYS A 278 33.97 11.08 -3.20
CA LYS A 278 33.05 11.44 -2.10
C LYS A 278 32.73 10.23 -1.21
N ARG A 279 32.48 9.07 -1.81
CA ARG A 279 32.33 7.81 -1.10
C ARG A 279 33.56 7.53 -0.25
N ASP A 280 34.75 7.65 -0.82
CA ASP A 280 36.00 7.35 -0.12
C ASP A 280 36.22 8.28 1.08
N ILE A 281 35.96 9.59 0.93
CA ILE A 281 35.98 10.54 2.06
C ILE A 281 35.07 10.08 3.21
N VAL A 282 33.84 9.67 2.89
CA VAL A 282 32.85 9.29 3.89
C VAL A 282 33.15 7.93 4.52
N TYR A 283 33.47 6.92 3.70
CA TYR A 283 33.77 5.58 4.19
C TYR A 283 35.02 5.58 5.07
N GLU A 284 36.13 6.17 4.60
CA GLU A 284 37.39 6.18 5.33
C GLU A 284 37.27 6.92 6.67
N GLY A 285 36.47 7.98 6.74
CA GLY A 285 36.27 8.71 7.98
C GLY A 285 35.27 8.08 8.96
N LEU A 286 34.48 7.09 8.53
CA LEU A 286 33.47 6.44 9.39
C LEU A 286 33.83 5.00 9.79
N LYS A 287 34.60 4.27 8.97
CA LYS A 287 34.81 2.81 9.10
C LYS A 287 35.38 2.36 10.45
N ASP A 288 36.16 3.21 11.13
CA ASP A 288 36.78 2.89 12.41
C ASP A 288 35.87 3.20 13.60
N THR A 289 34.80 3.97 13.40
CA THR A 289 33.83 4.36 14.43
C THR A 289 32.51 3.60 14.32
N PHE A 290 32.08 3.28 13.10
CA PHE A 290 30.80 2.62 12.84
C PHE A 290 31.00 1.34 12.05
N ARG A 291 30.26 0.28 12.40
CA ARG A 291 30.21 -0.94 11.57
C ARG A 291 29.44 -0.62 10.29
N THR A 292 30.09 -0.76 9.14
CA THR A 292 29.47 -0.48 7.85
C THR A 292 30.18 -1.20 6.70
N VAL A 293 29.46 -1.35 5.58
CA VAL A 293 30.01 -1.89 4.33
C VAL A 293 30.46 -0.73 3.45
N ARG A 294 31.58 -0.88 2.75
CA ARG A 294 32.02 0.09 1.74
C ARG A 294 31.06 0.06 0.55
N PRO A 295 30.41 1.19 0.19
CA PRO A 295 29.51 1.21 -0.95
C PRO A 295 30.22 0.90 -2.27
N GLY A 296 29.75 -0.10 -3.00
CA GLY A 296 30.21 -0.39 -4.37
C GLY A 296 29.58 0.57 -5.40
N GLY A 297 28.43 1.16 -5.06
CA GLY A 297 27.69 2.07 -5.92
C GLY A 297 26.64 2.91 -5.20
N ALA A 298 25.73 3.53 -5.96
CA ALA A 298 24.79 4.56 -5.48
C ALA A 298 25.51 5.72 -4.77
N PHE A 299 24.81 6.64 -4.10
CA PHE A 299 25.45 7.70 -3.31
C PHE A 299 25.11 7.66 -1.82
N TYR A 300 24.94 6.45 -1.29
CA TYR A 300 24.56 6.22 0.11
C TYR A 300 25.56 5.33 0.83
N ILE A 301 25.68 5.53 2.15
CA ILE A 301 26.28 4.59 3.08
C ILE A 301 25.31 4.36 4.24
N PHE A 302 25.29 3.12 4.75
CA PHE A 302 24.34 2.67 5.77
C PHE A 302 25.10 2.06 6.96
N PRO A 303 25.71 2.89 7.82
CA PRO A 303 26.33 2.42 9.07
C PRO A 303 25.30 2.01 10.12
N GLU A 304 25.71 1.09 10.98
CA GLU A 304 25.02 0.76 12.22
C GLU A 304 25.28 1.87 13.27
N ALA A 305 24.23 2.29 13.97
CA ALA A 305 24.32 3.26 15.04
C ALA A 305 24.93 2.65 16.32
N PRO A 306 25.68 3.43 17.11
CA PRO A 306 26.10 3.01 18.44
C PRO A 306 24.88 2.64 19.30
N GLY A 307 25.01 1.62 20.15
CA GLY A 307 23.91 1.14 21.00
C GLY A 307 22.76 0.41 20.27
N GLY A 308 22.77 0.36 18.93
CA GLY A 308 21.76 -0.37 18.14
C GLY A 308 20.42 0.36 17.97
N ASP A 309 20.32 1.64 18.38
CA ASP A 309 19.14 2.47 18.14
C ASP A 309 19.48 3.65 17.19
N GLY A 310 19.31 3.40 15.90
CA GLY A 310 19.51 4.38 14.84
C GLY A 310 18.51 5.52 14.84
N ASP A 311 17.28 5.31 15.32
CA ASP A 311 16.27 6.37 15.41
C ASP A 311 16.68 7.39 16.48
N ALA A 312 17.09 6.91 17.67
CA ALA A 312 17.60 7.75 18.74
C ALA A 312 18.89 8.47 18.35
N PHE A 313 19.80 7.78 17.65
CA PHE A 313 21.03 8.39 17.13
C PHE A 313 20.75 9.51 16.13
N VAL A 314 19.80 9.31 15.21
CA VAL A 314 19.39 10.34 14.25
C VAL A 314 18.73 11.53 14.94
N ALA A 315 17.88 11.30 15.95
CA ALA A 315 17.29 12.40 16.74
C ALA A 315 18.39 13.26 17.38
N ARG A 316 19.41 12.63 18.00
CA ARG A 316 20.56 13.35 18.56
C ARG A 316 21.41 14.04 17.50
N ALA A 317 21.56 13.45 16.32
CA ALA A 317 22.26 14.06 15.20
C ALA A 317 21.56 15.36 14.75
N ILE A 318 20.24 15.37 14.70
CA ILE A 318 19.43 16.56 14.36
C ILE A 318 19.64 17.68 15.39
N GLU A 319 19.67 17.36 16.68
CA GLU A 319 19.99 18.33 17.75
C GLU A 319 21.37 18.97 17.56
N ASN A 320 22.32 18.20 17.01
CA ASN A 320 23.66 18.64 16.66
C ASN A 320 23.75 19.24 15.24
N ARG A 321 22.61 19.57 14.61
CA ARG A 321 22.47 20.16 13.27
C ARG A 321 23.03 19.28 12.15
N ILE A 322 22.96 17.96 12.30
CA ILE A 322 23.33 16.96 11.30
C ILE A 322 22.07 16.28 10.79
N LEU A 323 21.77 16.44 9.50
CA LEU A 323 20.61 15.81 8.87
C LEU A 323 21.01 14.48 8.21
N ILE A 324 20.59 13.38 8.83
CA ILE A 324 20.72 12.00 8.34
C ILE A 324 19.34 11.32 8.41
N ILE A 325 19.18 10.17 7.75
CA ILE A 325 17.88 9.48 7.69
C ILE A 325 17.91 8.23 8.57
N PRO A 326 16.90 7.99 9.43
CA PRO A 326 16.87 6.81 10.26
C PRO A 326 16.63 5.54 9.43
N GLY A 327 17.24 4.43 9.85
CA GLY A 327 17.14 3.15 9.18
C GLY A 327 15.74 2.54 9.18
N SER A 328 14.91 2.93 10.16
CA SER A 328 13.50 2.55 10.27
C SER A 328 12.64 2.95 9.07
N VAL A 329 13.11 3.90 8.24
CA VAL A 329 12.45 4.28 6.98
C VAL A 329 12.63 3.20 5.90
N PHE A 330 13.68 2.38 6.00
CA PHE A 330 14.05 1.38 4.99
C PHE A 330 13.85 -0.06 5.47
N SER A 331 13.70 -0.29 6.76
CA SER A 331 13.61 -1.63 7.35
C SER A 331 12.82 -1.59 8.66
N GLU A 332 12.22 -2.72 9.03
CA GLU A 332 11.67 -2.92 10.38
C GLU A 332 12.76 -2.88 11.46
N ARG A 333 14.03 -3.13 11.07
CA ARG A 333 15.19 -3.02 11.97
C ARG A 333 15.62 -1.55 12.07
N LYS A 334 15.70 -1.06 13.30
CA LYS A 334 16.04 0.34 13.61
C LYS A 334 17.51 0.59 13.90
N THR A 335 18.39 -0.37 13.61
CA THR A 335 19.79 -0.32 14.08
C THR A 335 20.71 0.58 13.25
N HIS A 336 20.30 1.00 12.07
CA HIS A 336 21.16 1.73 11.12
C HIS A 336 20.64 3.13 10.83
N PHE A 337 21.46 3.94 10.17
CA PHE A 337 21.07 5.23 9.60
C PHE A 337 21.70 5.40 8.22
N ARG A 338 21.08 6.20 7.35
CA ARG A 338 21.56 6.46 5.99
C ARG A 338 22.16 7.84 5.85
N ILE A 339 23.36 7.91 5.31
CA ILE A 339 24.02 9.14 4.89
C ILE A 339 24.01 9.20 3.36
N SER A 340 23.60 10.34 2.80
CA SER A 340 23.80 10.65 1.39
C SER A 340 25.11 11.42 1.24
N PHE A 341 26.00 10.96 0.35
CA PHE A 341 27.23 11.69 0.05
C PHE A 341 27.13 12.57 -1.21
N ALA A 342 25.92 12.88 -1.66
CA ALA A 342 25.64 13.87 -2.70
C ALA A 342 25.72 15.33 -2.18
N ALA A 343 26.85 15.69 -1.55
CA ALA A 343 27.14 17.04 -1.04
C ALA A 343 28.57 17.48 -1.40
N LYS A 344 28.93 18.73 -1.09
CA LYS A 344 30.31 19.23 -1.29
C LYS A 344 31.29 18.49 -0.38
N ASP A 345 32.54 18.33 -0.82
CA ASP A 345 33.55 17.54 -0.10
C ASP A 345 33.83 18.13 1.30
N GLU A 346 33.78 19.46 1.45
CA GLU A 346 33.92 20.15 2.75
C GLU A 346 32.76 19.85 3.70
N THR A 347 31.54 19.76 3.16
CA THR A 347 30.34 19.38 3.92
C THR A 347 30.45 17.94 4.40
N LEU A 348 30.95 17.04 3.54
CA LEU A 348 31.14 15.63 3.90
C LEU A 348 32.18 15.49 5.02
N LYS A 349 33.35 16.12 4.89
CA LYS A 349 34.40 16.08 5.91
C LYS A 349 33.90 16.57 7.27
N ARG A 350 33.23 17.72 7.30
CA ARG A 350 32.61 18.27 8.52
C ARG A 350 31.54 17.37 9.10
N GLY A 351 30.69 16.79 8.25
CA GLY A 351 29.62 15.88 8.68
C GLY A 351 30.17 14.60 9.30
N VAL A 352 31.20 14.03 8.69
CA VAL A 352 31.89 12.84 9.21
C VAL A 352 32.53 13.13 10.57
N GLU A 353 33.29 14.22 10.69
CA GLU A 353 33.89 14.63 11.96
C GLU A 353 32.83 14.81 13.06
N ALA A 354 31.73 15.49 12.74
CA ALA A 354 30.65 15.72 13.69
C ALA A 354 29.94 14.41 14.11
N LEU A 355 29.73 13.47 13.18
CA LEU A 355 29.16 12.16 13.50
C LEU A 355 30.09 11.30 14.36
N VAL A 356 31.39 11.30 14.08
CA VAL A 356 32.39 10.58 14.87
C VAL A 356 32.46 11.15 16.30
N ASN A 357 32.42 12.47 16.45
CA ASN A 357 32.41 13.09 17.77
C ASN A 357 31.10 12.80 18.52
N LEU A 358 29.97 12.82 17.82
CA LEU A 358 28.67 12.47 18.40
C LEU A 358 28.64 11.03 18.91
N ALA A 359 29.19 10.08 18.15
CA ALA A 359 29.22 8.66 18.55
C ALA A 359 29.98 8.42 19.86
N LYS A 360 30.99 9.23 20.18
CA LYS A 360 31.75 9.12 21.44
C LYS A 360 30.94 9.52 22.68
N THR A 361 29.90 10.33 22.48
CA THR A 361 29.04 10.85 23.56
C THR A 361 27.64 10.24 23.56
N PHE A 362 27.39 9.27 22.66
CA PHE A 362 26.11 8.60 22.53
C PHE A 362 26.12 7.37 23.43
N GLU A 363 25.41 7.45 24.55
CA GLU A 363 25.24 6.35 25.53
C GLU A 363 24.13 5.38 25.12
#